data_AF-A0A662BQV1-F1
#
_entry.id   AF-A0A662BQV1-F1
#
_cell.length_a   1.000
_cell.length_b   1.000
_cell.length_c   1.000
_cell.angle_alpha   90.00
_cell.angle_beta   90.00
_cell.angle_gamma   90.00
#
_symmetry.space_group_name_H-M   'P 1'
#
loop_
_entity.id
_entity.type
_entity.pdbx_description
1 polymer ?
#
loop_
_entity_poly.entity_id
_entity_poly.type
_entity_poly.pdbx_seq_one_letter_code
_entity_poly.pdbx_strand_id
1 'polypeptide(L)'
;MKKNFTEKTIDGNFILKINPKDTTAWKFMMLIDAAISKDETIEQIAHRYGYTREHFYVIKKNYEKRGSQALSDKAKGPKRNYKRTDEIEKQIIRHRFLDPEANSEVIAQKMNQTGHIISQRSVERTISEYGLQKKGYIKQLKKQRGILLKS
;
A
#
# COMPACT_ATOMS: atom_id res chain seq x y z
N MET A 1 -12.94 -8.46 -12.73
CA MET A 1 -14.34 -8.92 -12.89
C MET A 1 -15.04 -8.88 -11.54
N LYS A 2 -16.00 -7.98 -11.33
CA LYS A 2 -16.89 -8.04 -10.15
C LYS A 2 -17.90 -9.14 -10.44
N LYS A 3 -17.64 -10.36 -9.97
CA LYS A 3 -18.67 -11.40 -9.96
C LYS A 3 -19.77 -10.90 -9.02
N ASN A 4 -20.98 -10.71 -9.55
CA ASN A 4 -22.14 -10.38 -8.75
C ASN A 4 -22.57 -11.65 -8.02
N PHE A 5 -21.95 -11.91 -6.86
CA PHE A 5 -22.40 -12.97 -5.98
C PHE A 5 -23.80 -12.63 -5.48
N THR A 6 -24.69 -13.61 -5.49
CA THR A 6 -26.05 -13.49 -4.98
C THR A 6 -26.05 -13.73 -3.47
N GLU A 7 -27.00 -13.11 -2.77
CA GLU A 7 -27.19 -13.34 -1.33
C GLU A 7 -27.47 -14.83 -1.08
N LYS A 8 -26.81 -15.40 -0.07
CA LYS A 8 -27.09 -16.77 0.39
C LYS A 8 -28.13 -16.69 1.50
N THR A 9 -29.15 -17.52 1.38
CA THR A 9 -30.20 -17.65 2.39
C THR A 9 -30.05 -19.01 3.05
N ILE A 10 -29.99 -19.03 4.38
CA ILE A 10 -30.09 -20.23 5.19
C ILE A 10 -31.48 -20.21 5.81
N ASP A 11 -32.24 -21.28 5.58
CA ASP A 11 -33.57 -21.47 6.13
C ASP A 11 -33.53 -22.53 7.24
N GLY A 12 -34.31 -22.31 8.29
CA GLY A 12 -34.32 -23.09 9.53
C GLY A 12 -35.42 -22.57 10.45
N ASN A 13 -35.16 -22.44 11.76
CA ASN A 13 -36.13 -21.82 12.67
C ASN A 13 -36.39 -20.34 12.35
N PHE A 14 -35.47 -19.68 11.64
CA PHE A 14 -35.62 -18.36 11.07
C PHE A 14 -34.76 -18.25 9.80
N ILE A 15 -35.10 -17.27 8.96
CA ILE A 15 -34.40 -17.02 7.70
C ILE A 15 -33.20 -16.11 7.96
N LEU A 16 -31.98 -16.59 7.69
CA LEU A 16 -30.76 -15.80 7.74
C LEU A 16 -30.26 -15.50 6.33
N LYS A 17 -30.13 -14.21 5.99
CA LYS A 17 -29.58 -13.76 4.71
C LYS A 17 -28.16 -13.23 4.90
N ILE A 18 -27.20 -13.82 4.19
CA ILE A 18 -25.80 -13.41 4.20
C ILE A 18 -25.51 -12.61 2.94
N ASN A 19 -25.17 -11.33 3.12
CA ASN A 19 -24.82 -10.45 2.02
C ASN A 19 -23.35 -10.67 1.61
N PRO A 20 -23.04 -10.84 0.30
CA PRO A 20 -21.66 -11.02 -0.17
C PRO A 20 -20.74 -9.82 0.07
N LYS A 21 -21.29 -8.63 0.35
CA LYS A 21 -20.51 -7.45 0.75
C LYS A 21 -20.01 -7.54 2.19
N ASP A 22 -20.65 -8.33 3.04
CA ASP A 22 -20.09 -8.69 4.34
C ASP A 22 -19.02 -9.76 4.12
N THR A 23 -17.78 -9.30 3.92
CA THR A 23 -16.66 -10.19 3.61
C THR A 23 -16.32 -11.12 4.78
N THR A 24 -16.68 -10.77 6.01
CA THR A 24 -16.43 -11.61 7.19
C THR A 24 -17.40 -12.77 7.21
N ALA A 25 -18.70 -12.49 7.13
CA ALA A 25 -19.74 -13.51 7.10
C ALA A 25 -19.63 -14.39 5.84
N TRP A 26 -19.30 -13.81 4.68
CA TRP A 26 -19.13 -14.53 3.43
C TRP A 26 -17.98 -15.54 3.46
N LYS A 27 -16.81 -15.15 4.00
CA LYS A 27 -15.67 -16.08 4.19
C LYS A 27 -15.98 -17.16 5.22
N PHE A 28 -16.73 -16.81 6.27
CA PHE A 28 -17.12 -17.78 7.28
C PHE A 28 -18.07 -18.83 6.70
N MET A 29 -19.07 -18.40 5.92
CA MET A 29 -19.97 -19.30 5.21
C MET A 29 -19.23 -20.23 4.26
N MET A 30 -18.21 -19.74 3.55
CA MET A 30 -17.34 -20.58 2.71
C MET A 30 -16.66 -21.70 3.51
N LEU A 31 -16.18 -21.41 4.72
CA LEU A 31 -15.56 -22.43 5.59
C LEU A 31 -16.58 -23.47 6.06
N ILE A 32 -17.80 -23.04 6.38
CA ILE A 32 -18.90 -23.94 6.76
C ILE A 32 -19.26 -24.85 5.59
N ASP A 33 -19.48 -24.29 4.39
CA ASP A 33 -19.78 -25.08 3.18
C ASP A 33 -18.67 -26.10 2.92
N ALA A 34 -17.40 -25.70 3.05
CA ALA A 34 -16.26 -26.62 2.87
C ALA A 34 -16.16 -27.70 3.95
N ALA A 35 -16.69 -27.48 5.15
CA ALA A 35 -16.73 -28.48 6.21
C ALA A 35 -17.89 -29.47 6.06
N ILE A 36 -18.99 -29.06 5.42
CA ILE A 36 -20.20 -29.87 5.22
C ILE A 36 -20.12 -30.66 3.90
N SER A 37 -19.64 -30.04 2.82
CA SER A 37 -19.55 -30.67 1.50
C SER A 37 -18.49 -31.78 1.50
N LYS A 38 -18.93 -33.04 1.46
CA LYS A 38 -18.04 -34.22 1.37
C LYS A 38 -17.65 -34.58 -0.07
N ASP A 39 -18.47 -34.19 -1.05
CA ASP A 39 -18.34 -34.61 -2.45
C ASP A 39 -17.74 -33.55 -3.38
N GLU A 40 -17.47 -32.34 -2.86
CA GLU A 40 -16.94 -31.23 -3.63
C GLU A 40 -15.46 -30.96 -3.30
N THR A 41 -14.71 -30.54 -4.31
CA THR A 41 -13.33 -30.09 -4.10
C THR A 41 -13.30 -28.69 -3.49
N ILE A 42 -12.27 -28.42 -2.67
CA ILE A 42 -12.05 -27.09 -2.06
C ILE A 42 -11.96 -25.98 -3.11
N GLU A 43 -11.44 -26.29 -4.30
CA GLU A 43 -11.35 -25.35 -5.42
C GLU A 43 -12.73 -24.94 -5.94
N GLN A 44 -13.63 -25.91 -6.18
CA GLN A 44 -15.00 -25.63 -6.61
C GLN A 44 -15.73 -24.76 -5.58
N ILE A 45 -15.61 -25.11 -4.29
CA ILE A 45 -16.22 -24.35 -3.20
C ILE A 45 -15.67 -22.92 -3.16
N ALA A 46 -14.35 -22.74 -3.14
CA ALA A 46 -13.71 -21.43 -3.12
C ALA A 46 -14.15 -20.56 -4.31
N HIS A 47 -14.26 -21.16 -5.51
CA HIS A 47 -14.69 -20.46 -6.72
C HIS A 47 -16.13 -19.96 -6.65
N ARG A 48 -17.06 -20.68 -5.98
CA ARG A 48 -18.44 -20.21 -5.72
C ARG A 48 -18.46 -18.94 -4.88
N TYR A 49 -17.53 -18.82 -3.95
CA TYR A 49 -17.39 -17.65 -3.06
C TYR A 49 -16.52 -16.54 -3.65
N GLY A 50 -15.88 -16.76 -4.80
CA GLY A 50 -15.03 -15.78 -5.46
C GLY A 50 -13.56 -15.78 -5.04
N TYR A 51 -13.12 -16.84 -4.37
CA TYR A 51 -11.76 -16.99 -3.88
C TYR A 51 -11.03 -18.10 -4.64
N THR A 52 -9.70 -18.04 -4.62
CA THR A 52 -8.87 -19.13 -5.11
C THR A 52 -8.68 -20.18 -4.01
N ARG A 53 -8.24 -21.37 -4.41
CA ARG A 53 -7.90 -22.45 -3.48
C ARG A 53 -6.82 -22.04 -2.48
N GLU A 54 -5.78 -21.31 -2.89
CA GLU A 54 -4.74 -20.88 -1.94
C GLU A 54 -5.31 -19.89 -0.91
N HIS A 55 -6.18 -18.99 -1.36
CA HIS A 55 -6.82 -18.02 -0.49
C HIS A 55 -7.70 -18.70 0.57
N PHE A 56 -8.39 -19.78 0.21
CA PHE A 56 -9.14 -20.60 1.16
C PHE A 56 -8.27 -21.12 2.30
N TYR A 57 -7.10 -21.72 2.03
CA TYR A 57 -6.23 -22.24 3.09
C TYR A 57 -5.65 -21.13 3.96
N VAL A 58 -5.35 -19.96 3.39
CA VAL A 58 -4.94 -18.78 4.17
C VAL A 58 -6.06 -18.35 5.11
N ILE A 59 -7.30 -18.29 4.63
CA ILE A 59 -8.48 -17.97 5.42
C ILE A 59 -8.67 -18.98 6.56
N LYS A 60 -8.66 -20.29 6.24
CA LYS A 60 -8.80 -21.38 7.22
C LYS A 60 -7.75 -21.27 8.33
N LYS A 61 -6.47 -21.12 7.96
CA LYS A 61 -5.36 -20.97 8.91
C LYS A 61 -5.53 -19.74 9.81
N ASN A 62 -5.98 -18.62 9.25
CA ASN A 62 -6.22 -17.39 10.02
C ASN A 62 -7.37 -17.57 11.01
N TYR A 63 -8.45 -18.23 10.56
CA TYR A 63 -9.61 -18.55 11.40
C TYR A 63 -9.22 -19.47 12.57
N GLU A 64 -8.46 -20.55 12.32
CA GLU A 64 -7.98 -21.45 13.37
C GLU A 64 -7.11 -20.73 14.42
N LYS A 65 -6.36 -19.70 14.00
CA LYS A 65 -5.47 -18.96 14.89
C LYS A 65 -6.17 -17.88 15.72
N ARG A 66 -7.17 -17.19 15.17
CA ARG A 66 -7.75 -15.96 15.75
C ARG A 66 -9.28 -15.85 15.62
N GLY A 67 -9.96 -16.93 15.24
CA GLY A 67 -11.41 -16.98 15.06
C GLY A 67 -11.93 -16.05 13.96
N SER A 68 -13.20 -15.67 14.09
CA SER A 68 -13.92 -14.82 13.12
C SER A 68 -13.28 -13.44 12.94
N GLN A 69 -12.63 -12.90 13.96
CA GLN A 69 -11.91 -11.61 13.88
C GLN A 69 -10.84 -11.62 12.79
N ALA A 70 -10.23 -12.78 12.53
CA ALA A 70 -9.20 -12.95 11.51
C ALA A 70 -9.73 -12.88 10.07
N LEU A 71 -11.04 -13.03 9.88
CA LEU A 71 -11.71 -13.02 8.59
C LEU A 71 -12.00 -11.59 8.11
N SER A 72 -12.03 -10.63 9.03
CA SER A 72 -12.21 -9.21 8.72
C SER A 72 -11.12 -8.70 7.76
N ASP A 73 -11.54 -7.91 6.77
CA ASP A 73 -10.57 -7.27 5.86
C ASP A 73 -9.79 -6.21 6.63
N LYS A 74 -8.46 -6.32 6.56
CA LYS A 74 -7.57 -5.29 7.10
C LYS A 74 -7.54 -4.10 6.16
N ALA A 75 -7.40 -2.90 6.73
CA ALA A 75 -7.24 -1.66 5.96
C ALA A 75 -6.17 -1.84 4.86
N LYS A 76 -6.57 -1.57 3.62
CA LYS A 76 -5.67 -1.56 2.46
C LYS A 76 -4.94 -0.22 2.45
N GLY A 77 -3.73 -0.20 3.00
CA GLY A 77 -2.89 1.00 3.05
C GLY A 77 -1.43 0.66 3.31
N PRO A 78 -0.52 1.63 3.17
CA PRO A 78 0.89 1.45 3.49
C PRO A 78 1.03 0.94 4.93
N LYS A 79 1.55 -0.28 5.11
CA LYS A 79 1.74 -0.92 6.43
C LYS A 79 2.92 -0.37 7.21
N ARG A 80 3.68 0.57 6.63
CA ARG A 80 4.89 1.16 7.17
C ARG A 80 4.86 2.65 6.90
N ASN A 81 5.46 3.41 7.83
CA ASN A 81 5.69 4.85 7.65
C ASN A 81 6.44 5.08 6.34
N TYR A 82 6.03 6.12 5.62
CA TYR A 82 6.66 6.51 4.36
C TYR A 82 8.14 6.82 4.64
N LYS A 83 9.07 6.20 3.89
CA LYS A 83 10.52 6.46 4.07
C LYS A 83 10.89 7.91 3.75
N ARG A 84 10.09 8.62 2.96
CA ARG A 84 10.22 10.06 2.71
C ARG A 84 9.33 10.79 3.71
N THR A 85 9.83 11.05 4.91
CA THR A 85 9.14 11.98 5.80
C THR A 85 9.24 13.40 5.24
N ASP A 86 8.32 14.29 5.60
CA ASP A 86 8.35 15.71 5.21
C ASP A 86 9.71 16.35 5.53
N GLU A 87 10.36 15.91 6.61
CA GLU A 87 11.70 16.34 7.00
C GLU A 87 12.76 15.96 5.97
N ILE A 88 12.75 14.69 5.53
CA ILE A 88 13.69 14.20 4.51
C ILE A 88 13.48 14.93 3.18
N GLU A 89 12.23 15.21 2.81
CA GLU A 89 11.93 15.99 1.61
C GLU A 89 12.47 17.42 1.71
N LYS A 90 12.25 18.10 2.85
CA LYS A 90 12.80 19.44 3.10
C LYS A 90 14.32 19.46 3.02
N GLN A 91 15.02 18.45 3.56
CA GLN A 91 16.47 18.36 3.47
C GLN A 91 16.95 18.13 2.02
N ILE A 92 16.27 17.29 1.24
CA ILE A 92 16.57 17.12 -0.20
C ILE A 92 16.42 18.44 -0.94
N ILE A 93 15.30 19.15 -0.72
CA ILE A 93 15.03 20.44 -1.35
C ILE A 93 16.10 21.45 -0.96
N ARG A 94 16.49 21.49 0.32
CA ARG A 94 17.55 22.37 0.84
C ARG A 94 18.90 22.09 0.18
N HIS A 95 19.32 20.83 0.08
CA HIS A 95 20.55 20.46 -0.62
C HIS A 95 20.53 20.90 -2.08
N ARG A 96 19.40 20.72 -2.77
CA ARG A 96 19.21 21.18 -4.15
C ARG A 96 19.21 22.71 -4.29
N PHE A 97 18.73 23.43 -3.28
CA PHE A 97 18.77 24.89 -3.27
C PHE A 97 20.20 25.41 -3.02
N LEU A 98 20.91 24.81 -2.07
CA LEU A 98 22.31 25.12 -1.73
C LEU A 98 23.28 24.74 -2.86
N ASP A 99 22.94 23.74 -3.66
CA ASP A 99 23.75 23.26 -4.77
C ASP A 99 22.87 22.87 -5.96
N PRO A 100 22.46 23.84 -6.80
CA PRO A 100 21.53 23.59 -7.92
C PRO A 100 22.06 22.63 -8.99
N GLU A 101 23.38 22.47 -9.09
CA GLU A 101 24.06 21.59 -10.04
C GLU A 101 24.28 20.18 -9.48
N ALA A 102 24.06 19.96 -8.17
CA ALA A 102 24.18 18.65 -7.58
C ALA A 102 23.18 17.67 -8.22
N ASN A 103 23.74 16.54 -8.69
CA ASN A 103 22.94 15.42 -9.16
C ASN A 103 22.26 14.69 -7.98
N SER A 104 21.30 13.84 -8.29
CA SER A 104 20.54 13.08 -7.28
C SER A 104 21.41 12.15 -6.44
N GLU A 105 22.47 11.61 -7.01
CA GLU A 105 23.42 10.71 -6.36
C GLU A 105 24.23 11.44 -5.27
N VAL A 106 24.77 12.61 -5.58
CA VAL A 106 25.51 13.46 -4.63
C VAL A 106 24.62 13.91 -3.48
N ILE A 107 23.37 14.29 -3.76
CA ILE A 107 22.41 14.64 -2.71
C ILE A 107 22.10 13.42 -1.84
N ALA A 108 21.88 12.23 -2.43
CA ALA A 108 21.68 11.01 -1.66
C ALA A 108 22.89 10.67 -0.80
N GLN A 109 24.11 10.83 -1.31
CA GLN A 109 25.34 10.60 -0.54
C GLN A 109 25.45 11.55 0.66
N LYS A 110 25.20 12.85 0.47
CA LYS A 110 25.19 13.85 1.56
C LYS A 110 24.11 13.56 2.61
N MET A 111 22.93 13.13 2.18
CA MET A 111 21.84 12.71 3.09
C MET A 111 22.24 11.48 3.91
N ASN A 112 22.86 10.47 3.30
CA ASN A 112 23.32 9.28 4.03
C ASN A 112 24.45 9.61 5.01
N GLN A 113 25.38 10.51 4.66
CA GLN A 113 26.43 11.00 5.56
C GLN A 113 25.91 11.74 6.79
N THR A 114 24.75 12.39 6.67
CA THR A 114 24.07 13.10 7.76
C THR A 114 23.10 12.22 8.55
N GLY A 115 23.05 10.91 8.25
CA GLY A 115 22.25 9.91 8.98
C GLY A 115 20.86 9.64 8.38
N HIS A 116 20.50 10.28 7.25
CA HIS A 116 19.23 10.05 6.58
C HIS A 116 19.37 8.95 5.51
N ILE A 117 18.95 7.73 5.86
CA ILE A 117 19.02 6.57 4.94
C ILE A 117 18.03 6.73 3.79
N ILE A 118 18.53 7.20 2.64
CA ILE A 118 17.72 7.42 1.44
C ILE A 118 18.41 6.92 0.17
N SER A 119 17.63 6.34 -0.74
CA SER A 119 18.11 5.92 -2.05
C SER A 119 18.09 7.06 -3.05
N GLN A 120 19.01 7.04 -4.01
CA GLN A 120 19.04 7.97 -5.15
C GLN A 120 17.67 8.10 -5.83
N ARG A 121 16.99 6.98 -6.09
CA ARG A 121 15.65 6.97 -6.72
C ARG A 121 14.59 7.75 -5.93
N SER A 122 14.71 7.79 -4.60
CA SER A 122 13.79 8.56 -3.75
C SER A 122 14.09 10.06 -3.82
N VAL A 123 15.38 10.42 -3.90
CA VAL A 123 15.82 11.80 -4.14
C VAL A 123 15.33 12.29 -5.51
N GLU A 124 15.49 11.49 -6.56
CA GLU A 124 15.05 11.82 -7.93
C GLU A 124 13.55 12.07 -8.01
N ARG A 125 12.75 11.21 -7.36
CA ARG A 125 11.29 11.40 -7.26
C ARG A 125 10.94 12.70 -6.56
N THR A 126 11.59 12.99 -5.44
CA THR A 126 11.36 14.24 -4.70
C THR A 126 11.71 15.46 -5.57
N ILE A 127 12.87 15.48 -6.23
CA ILE A 127 13.25 16.57 -7.14
C ILE A 127 12.21 16.73 -8.24
N SER A 128 11.74 15.62 -8.83
CA SER A 128 10.78 15.59 -9.92
C SER A 128 9.40 16.11 -9.54
N GLU A 129 8.89 15.67 -8.38
CA GLU A 129 7.59 16.04 -7.83
C GLU A 129 7.52 17.54 -7.49
N TYR A 130 8.62 18.10 -6.98
CA TYR A 130 8.73 19.53 -6.69
C TYR A 130 9.22 20.37 -7.89
N GLY A 131 9.46 19.74 -9.05
CA GLY A 131 9.83 20.45 -10.29
C GLY A 131 11.21 21.14 -10.25
N LEU A 132 12.10 20.73 -9.36
CA LEU A 132 13.41 21.38 -9.13
C LEU A 132 14.43 21.14 -10.27
N GLN A 133 14.07 20.33 -11.26
CA GLN A 133 14.83 20.07 -12.49
C GLN A 133 14.60 21.10 -13.59
N LYS A 134 13.62 22.02 -13.45
CA LYS A 134 13.30 23.00 -14.50
C LYS A 134 14.45 24.00 -14.69
N LYS A 135 14.92 24.16 -15.93
CA LYS A 135 16.02 25.09 -16.27
C LYS A 135 15.75 26.54 -15.83
N GLY A 136 14.50 26.99 -15.89
CA GLY A 136 14.10 28.32 -15.40
C GLY A 136 14.31 28.50 -13.90
N TYR A 137 14.02 27.47 -13.11
CA TYR A 137 14.22 27.46 -11.66
C TYR A 137 15.72 27.52 -11.29
N ILE A 138 16.55 26.71 -11.96
CA ILE A 138 18.01 26.72 -11.75
C ILE A 138 18.61 28.10 -12.09
N LYS A 139 18.16 28.74 -13.17
CA LYS A 139 18.60 30.09 -13.57
C LYS A 139 18.22 31.14 -12.52
N GLN A 140 17.02 31.05 -11.96
CA GLN A 140 16.56 31.94 -10.89
C GLN A 140 17.40 31.79 -9.61
N LEU A 141 17.73 30.54 -9.22
CA LEU A 141 18.58 30.27 -8.06
C LEU A 141 20.00 30.82 -8.24
N LYS A 142 20.59 30.68 -9.43
CA LYS A 142 21.89 31.28 -9.76
C LYS A 142 21.87 32.80 -9.61
N LYS A 143 20.81 33.45 -10.11
CA LYS A 143 20.64 34.92 -9.98
C LYS A 143 20.55 35.33 -8.50
N GLN A 144 19.77 34.60 -7.69
CA GLN A 144 19.62 34.89 -6.26
C GLN A 144 20.95 34.69 -5.48
N ARG A 145 21.73 33.64 -5.78
CA ARG A 145 23.05 33.44 -5.15
C ARG A 145 24.08 34.49 -5.58
N GLY A 146 24.08 34.89 -6.85
CA GLY A 146 24.98 35.94 -7.34
C GLY A 146 24.74 37.30 -6.68
N ILE A 147 23.52 37.53 -6.17
CA ILE A 147 23.17 38.71 -5.37
C ILE A 147 23.68 38.54 -3.92
N LEU A 148 23.45 37.36 -3.32
CA LEU A 148 23.81 37.08 -1.93
C LEU A 148 25.32 36.99 -1.63
N LEU A 149 26.14 36.71 -2.65
CA LEU A 149 27.62 36.67 -2.55
C LEU A 149 28.28 38.02 -2.85
N LYS A 150 27.51 39.02 -3.29
CA LYS A 150 27.98 40.38 -3.62
C LYS A 150 27.57 41.44 -2.59
N SER A 151 26.81 41.03 -1.59
CA SER A 151 26.40 41.78 -0.39
C SER A 151 27.21 41.33 0.80
#